data_AF-A0A9J7IG37-F1
#
_entry.id   AF-A0A9J7IG37-F1
#
_cell.length_a   1.000
_cell.length_b   1.000
_cell.length_c   1.000
_cell.angle_alpha   90.00
_cell.angle_beta   90.00
_cell.angle_gamma   90.00
#
_symmetry.space_group_name_H-M   'P 1'
#
loop_
_entity.id
_entity.type
_entity.pdbx_description
1 polymer ?
#
loop_
_entity_poly.entity_id
_entity_poly.type
_entity_poly.pdbx_seq_one_letter_code
_entity_poly.pdbx_strand_id
1 'polypeptide(L)'
;MQTLTELYRVKSCDTLAPVAVSIVAVAAKEIETLKQTLQEKENHILVMEQVCLSESEHQAELEDSIIAWQDKYDRLYESHKRVQKVNQGLEDKLLKLVDRNTAERAQLTSDVATLSVRLAQANFNISKLQREIERYKTDINLAIQLLQCKPDSFVPQKISSLPIDIQSKVSSYIRVDTNSHSDSEGSITGVGITTTTAYKVLPANDSPPRETCPFPPTAMVYSMRGLGKC
;
A
#
# COMPACT_ATOMS: atom_id res chain seq x y z
N MET A 1 99.99 -87.65 -8.68
CA MET A 1 99.41 -86.41 -8.12
C MET A 1 98.87 -85.48 -9.22
N GLN A 2 99.58 -85.22 -10.33
CA GLN A 2 99.10 -84.31 -11.41
C GLN A 2 97.80 -84.75 -12.12
N THR A 3 97.57 -86.04 -12.32
CA THR A 3 96.41 -86.55 -13.07
C THR A 3 95.07 -86.43 -12.34
N LEU A 4 95.06 -86.44 -11.00
CA LEU A 4 93.84 -86.25 -10.20
C LEU A 4 93.41 -84.79 -10.15
N THR A 5 94.36 -83.85 -10.19
CA THR A 5 94.07 -82.41 -10.18
C THR A 5 93.46 -81.94 -11.50
N GLU A 6 93.91 -82.47 -12.64
CA GLU A 6 93.31 -82.19 -13.95
C GLU A 6 91.93 -82.83 -14.12
N LEU A 7 91.74 -84.08 -13.68
CA LEU A 7 90.42 -84.72 -13.68
C LEU A 7 89.42 -83.99 -12.79
N TYR A 8 89.85 -83.49 -11.63
CA TYR A 8 88.97 -82.68 -10.76
C TYR A 8 88.64 -81.32 -11.37
N ARG A 9 89.60 -80.67 -12.04
CA ARG A 9 89.41 -79.38 -12.73
C ARG A 9 88.48 -79.51 -13.95
N VAL A 10 88.67 -80.54 -14.79
CA VAL A 10 87.82 -80.80 -15.98
C VAL A 10 86.41 -81.20 -15.56
N LYS A 11 86.28 -82.10 -14.58
CA LYS A 11 84.98 -82.53 -14.06
C LYS A 11 84.23 -81.40 -13.34
N SER A 12 84.95 -80.48 -12.69
CA SER A 12 84.36 -79.25 -12.13
C SER A 12 83.91 -78.28 -13.24
N CYS A 13 84.69 -78.11 -14.32
CA CYS A 13 84.37 -77.22 -15.44
C CYS A 13 83.17 -77.70 -16.29
N ASP A 14 83.07 -79.00 -16.60
CA ASP A 14 81.98 -79.58 -17.39
C ASP A 14 80.62 -79.56 -16.66
N THR A 15 80.64 -79.53 -15.32
CA THR A 15 79.42 -79.45 -14.51
C THR A 15 78.97 -77.99 -14.27
N LEU A 16 79.89 -77.02 -14.31
CA LEU A 16 79.61 -75.60 -14.07
C LEU A 16 79.02 -74.87 -15.29
N ALA A 17 79.41 -75.25 -16.52
CA ALA A 17 78.91 -74.63 -17.76
C ALA A 17 77.38 -74.76 -18.00
N PRO A 18 76.74 -75.95 -17.88
CA PRO A 18 75.30 -76.08 -18.07
C PRO A 18 74.49 -75.41 -16.96
N VAL A 19 75.04 -75.34 -15.74
CA VAL A 19 74.43 -74.60 -14.62
C VAL A 19 74.43 -73.10 -14.91
N ALA A 20 75.54 -72.55 -15.42
CA ALA A 20 75.63 -71.15 -15.81
C ALA A 20 74.64 -70.79 -16.94
N VAL A 21 74.51 -71.64 -17.97
CA VAL A 21 73.55 -71.43 -19.07
C VAL A 21 72.10 -71.46 -18.58
N SER A 22 71.78 -72.39 -17.68
CA SER A 22 70.45 -72.48 -17.05
C SER A 22 70.13 -71.22 -16.23
N ILE A 23 71.08 -70.73 -15.44
CA ILE A 23 70.94 -69.50 -14.65
C ILE A 23 70.70 -68.29 -15.58
N VAL A 24 71.45 -68.18 -16.69
CA VAL A 24 71.28 -67.09 -17.67
C VAL A 24 69.91 -67.16 -18.36
N ALA A 25 69.43 -68.35 -18.72
CA ALA A 25 68.11 -68.52 -19.34
C ALA A 25 66.96 -68.19 -18.38
N VAL A 26 67.08 -68.57 -17.10
CA VAL A 26 66.11 -68.21 -16.05
C VAL A 26 66.11 -66.69 -15.84
N ALA A 27 67.29 -66.07 -15.72
CA ALA A 27 67.41 -64.62 -15.59
C ALA A 27 66.84 -63.87 -16.80
N ALA A 28 67.08 -64.36 -18.03
CA ALA A 28 66.54 -63.73 -19.25
C ALA A 28 65.01 -63.77 -19.29
N LYS A 29 64.41 -64.91 -18.92
CA LYS A 29 62.94 -65.04 -18.82
C LYS A 29 62.37 -64.14 -17.72
N GLU A 30 63.03 -64.07 -16.57
CA GLU A 30 62.63 -63.18 -15.48
C GLU A 30 62.70 -61.71 -15.90
N ILE A 31 63.76 -61.29 -16.58
CA ILE A 31 63.89 -59.94 -17.16
C ILE A 31 62.75 -59.65 -18.14
N GLU A 32 62.38 -60.59 -19.00
CA GLU A 32 61.26 -60.43 -19.93
C GLU A 32 59.93 -60.25 -19.19
N THR A 33 59.65 -61.08 -18.17
CA THR A 33 58.42 -60.95 -17.36
C THR A 33 58.36 -59.63 -16.60
N LEU A 34 59.50 -59.14 -16.08
CA LEU A 34 59.59 -57.86 -15.40
C LEU A 34 59.36 -56.69 -16.36
N LYS A 35 59.87 -56.77 -17.59
CA LYS A 35 59.62 -55.75 -18.62
C LYS A 35 58.14 -55.66 -19.00
N GLN A 36 57.49 -56.81 -19.18
CA GLN A 36 56.06 -56.84 -19.49
C GLN A 36 55.24 -56.26 -18.33
N THR A 37 55.55 -56.66 -17.09
CA THR A 37 54.87 -56.14 -15.91
C THR A 37 55.09 -54.63 -15.75
N LEU A 38 56.32 -54.14 -15.99
CA LEU A 38 56.63 -52.72 -15.94
C LEU A 38 55.80 -51.94 -16.98
N GLN A 39 55.72 -52.44 -18.21
CA GLN A 39 54.93 -51.82 -19.27
C GLN A 39 53.42 -51.79 -18.93
N GLU A 40 52.88 -52.86 -18.35
CA GLU A 40 51.50 -52.88 -17.87
C GLU A 40 51.26 -51.84 -16.77
N LYS A 41 52.20 -51.67 -15.85
CA LYS A 41 52.12 -50.65 -14.80
C LYS A 41 52.25 -49.24 -15.35
N GLU A 42 53.14 -49.01 -16.32
CA GLU A 42 53.28 -47.72 -17.01
C GLU A 42 51.97 -47.33 -17.73
N ASN A 43 51.38 -48.28 -18.47
CA ASN A 43 50.08 -48.06 -19.12
C ASN A 43 48.96 -47.77 -18.11
N HIS A 44 48.95 -48.48 -16.98
CA HIS A 44 47.97 -48.25 -15.93
C HIS A 44 48.12 -46.86 -15.29
N ILE A 45 49.36 -46.43 -15.04
CA ILE A 45 49.67 -45.09 -14.52
C ILE A 45 49.17 -44.02 -15.50
N LEU A 46 49.45 -44.16 -16.80
CA LEU A 46 48.97 -43.21 -17.82
C LEU A 46 47.44 -43.09 -17.85
N VAL A 47 46.73 -44.21 -17.74
CA VAL A 47 45.26 -44.19 -17.66
C VAL A 47 44.78 -43.48 -16.40
N MET A 48 45.41 -43.75 -15.26
CA MET A 48 45.07 -43.06 -14.01
C MET A 48 45.36 -41.56 -14.08
N GLU A 49 46.48 -41.16 -14.67
CA GLU A 49 46.83 -39.75 -14.87
C GLU A 49 45.79 -39.05 -15.76
N GLN A 50 45.37 -39.69 -16.85
CA GLN A 50 44.32 -39.15 -17.72
C GLN A 50 42.98 -38.96 -16.98
N VAL A 51 42.59 -39.93 -16.15
CA VAL A 51 41.38 -39.83 -15.33
C VAL A 51 41.53 -38.72 -14.30
N CYS A 52 42.67 -38.59 -13.63
CA CYS A 52 42.92 -37.52 -12.68
C CYS A 52 42.81 -36.13 -13.34
N LEU A 53 43.31 -35.97 -14.57
CA LEU A 53 43.18 -34.73 -15.32
C LEU A 53 41.72 -34.42 -15.66
N SER A 54 40.96 -35.41 -16.17
CA SER A 54 39.54 -35.19 -16.51
C SER A 54 38.68 -34.88 -15.28
N GLU A 55 38.95 -35.54 -14.16
CA GLU A 55 38.25 -35.26 -12.90
C GLU A 55 38.59 -33.85 -12.38
N SER A 56 39.84 -33.41 -12.54
CA SER A 56 40.24 -32.04 -12.17
C SER A 56 39.55 -30.99 -13.04
N GLU A 57 39.40 -31.23 -14.34
CA GLU A 57 38.65 -30.34 -15.25
C GLU A 57 37.17 -30.30 -14.86
N HIS A 58 36.56 -31.46 -14.61
CA HIS A 58 35.16 -31.53 -14.19
C HIS A 58 34.94 -30.83 -12.84
N GLN A 59 35.88 -30.96 -11.90
CA GLN A 59 35.83 -30.24 -10.64
C GLN A 59 35.83 -28.72 -10.86
N ALA A 60 36.68 -28.20 -11.75
CA ALA A 60 36.71 -26.77 -12.09
C ALA A 60 35.37 -26.28 -12.67
N GLU A 61 34.75 -27.06 -13.56
CA GLU A 61 33.43 -26.72 -14.13
C GLU A 61 32.31 -26.66 -13.07
N LEU A 62 32.37 -27.56 -12.09
CA LEU A 62 31.43 -27.56 -10.96
C LEU A 62 31.65 -26.35 -10.05
N GLU A 63 32.90 -25.99 -9.79
CA GLU A 63 33.26 -24.80 -9.01
C GLU A 63 32.74 -23.51 -9.70
N ASP A 64 32.95 -23.38 -11.00
CA ASP A 64 32.41 -22.26 -11.80
C ASP A 64 30.87 -22.22 -11.76
N SER A 65 30.24 -23.39 -11.86
CA SER A 65 28.78 -23.52 -11.76
C SER A 65 28.26 -23.08 -10.39
N ILE A 66 28.96 -23.44 -9.31
CA ILE A 66 28.61 -23.03 -7.94
C ILE A 66 28.68 -21.51 -7.81
N ILE A 67 29.75 -20.89 -8.29
CA ILE A 67 29.92 -19.42 -8.27
C ILE A 67 28.77 -18.75 -9.04
N ALA A 68 28.45 -19.24 -10.23
CA ALA A 68 27.35 -18.69 -11.03
C ALA A 68 25.98 -18.79 -10.33
N TRP A 69 25.74 -19.88 -9.59
CA TRP A 69 24.51 -20.05 -8.82
C TRP A 69 24.47 -19.18 -7.57
N GLN A 70 25.61 -18.97 -6.91
CA GLN A 70 25.73 -18.03 -5.78
C GLN A 70 25.41 -16.60 -6.22
N ASP A 71 25.99 -16.13 -7.33
CA ASP A 71 25.69 -14.80 -7.88
C ASP A 71 24.21 -14.63 -8.23
N LYS A 72 23.58 -15.65 -8.82
CA LYS A 72 22.15 -15.64 -9.11
C LYS A 72 21.31 -15.55 -7.84
N TYR A 73 21.68 -16.32 -6.82
CA TYR A 73 21.01 -16.31 -5.53
C TYR A 73 21.13 -14.93 -4.87
N ASP A 74 22.33 -14.35 -4.81
CA ASP A 74 22.56 -13.06 -4.17
C ASP A 74 21.80 -11.94 -4.87
N ARG A 75 21.79 -11.92 -6.21
CA ARG A 75 20.99 -10.95 -6.99
C ARG A 75 19.49 -11.10 -6.73
N LEU A 76 19.00 -12.34 -6.63
CA LEU A 76 17.59 -12.60 -6.33
C LEU A 76 17.24 -12.18 -4.90
N TYR A 77 18.09 -12.51 -3.93
CA TYR A 77 17.93 -12.16 -2.53
C TYR A 77 17.89 -10.65 -2.32
N GLU A 78 18.82 -9.90 -2.92
CA GLU A 78 18.84 -8.44 -2.84
C GLU A 78 17.64 -7.81 -3.56
N SER A 79 17.20 -8.39 -4.69
CA SER A 79 15.96 -7.96 -5.36
C SER A 79 14.73 -8.13 -4.44
N HIS A 80 14.60 -9.31 -3.82
CA HIS A 80 13.52 -9.60 -2.87
C HIS A 80 13.54 -8.62 -1.69
N LYS A 81 14.71 -8.37 -1.11
CA LYS A 81 14.89 -7.42 0.00
C LYS A 81 14.47 -6.00 -0.37
N ARG A 82 14.76 -5.54 -1.59
CA ARG A 82 14.28 -4.23 -2.08
C ARG A 82 12.76 -4.18 -2.18
N VAL A 83 12.14 -5.20 -2.75
CA VAL A 83 10.66 -5.29 -2.85
C VAL A 83 10.03 -5.32 -1.46
N GLN A 84 10.58 -6.09 -0.52
CA GLN A 84 10.12 -6.16 0.86
C GLN A 84 10.14 -4.78 1.53
N LYS A 85 11.20 -4.00 1.32
CA LYS A 85 11.30 -2.62 1.84
C LYS A 85 10.25 -1.69 1.24
N VAL A 86 9.96 -1.81 -0.06
CA VAL A 86 8.91 -1.04 -0.73
C VAL A 86 7.54 -1.43 -0.18
N ASN A 87 7.25 -2.72 -0.03
CA ASN A 87 5.99 -3.21 0.52
C ASN A 87 5.76 -2.72 1.94
N GLN A 88 6.77 -2.79 2.82
CA GLN A 88 6.67 -2.24 4.17
C GLN A 88 6.31 -0.75 4.14
N GLY A 89 6.97 0.03 3.27
CA GLY A 89 6.67 1.45 3.10
C GLY A 89 5.26 1.73 2.55
N LEU A 90 4.68 0.81 1.78
CA LEU A 90 3.30 0.90 1.30
C LEU A 90 2.29 0.54 2.40
N GLU A 91 2.56 -0.49 3.18
CA GLU A 91 1.76 -0.88 4.35
C GLU A 91 1.69 0.26 5.37
N ASP A 92 2.82 0.89 5.68
CA ASP A 92 2.88 2.04 6.59
C ASP A 92 2.07 3.23 6.06
N LYS A 93 2.12 3.49 4.75
CA LYS A 93 1.31 4.56 4.11
C LYS A 93 -0.18 4.24 4.15
N LEU A 94 -0.54 2.98 3.94
CA LEU A 94 -1.93 2.52 4.01
C LEU A 94 -2.48 2.71 5.42
N LEU A 95 -1.73 2.31 6.45
CA LEU A 95 -2.11 2.52 7.84
C LEU A 95 -2.34 4.00 8.14
N LYS A 96 -1.41 4.88 7.77
CA LYS A 96 -1.57 6.34 7.95
C LYS A 96 -2.78 6.91 7.22
N LEU A 97 -3.08 6.42 6.02
CA LEU A 97 -4.26 6.86 5.26
C LEU A 97 -5.56 6.43 5.95
N VAL A 98 -5.60 5.21 6.47
CA VAL A 98 -6.75 4.70 7.24
C VAL A 98 -6.94 5.52 8.51
N ASP A 99 -5.89 5.79 9.28
CA ASP A 99 -5.95 6.60 10.50
C ASP A 99 -6.48 8.02 10.22
N ARG A 100 -5.94 8.67 9.18
CA ARG A 100 -6.41 10.00 8.77
C ARG A 100 -7.88 9.98 8.35
N ASN A 101 -8.28 9.02 7.50
CA ASN A 101 -9.67 8.93 7.03
C ASN A 101 -10.64 8.60 8.16
N THR A 102 -10.24 7.75 9.11
CA THR A 102 -11.10 7.42 10.27
C THR A 102 -11.30 8.64 11.17
N ALA A 103 -10.26 9.45 11.38
CA ALA A 103 -10.35 10.72 12.11
C ALA A 103 -11.23 11.74 11.37
N GLU A 104 -11.02 11.94 10.07
CA GLU A 104 -11.86 12.83 9.24
C GLU A 104 -13.33 12.39 9.24
N ARG A 105 -13.58 11.09 9.11
CA ARG A 105 -14.94 10.53 9.19
C ARG A 105 -15.59 10.80 10.55
N ALA A 106 -14.84 10.64 11.65
CA ALA A 106 -15.34 10.92 12.99
C ALA A 106 -15.68 12.41 13.16
N GLN A 107 -14.82 13.30 12.66
CA GLN A 107 -15.05 14.74 12.68
C GLN A 107 -16.30 15.12 11.89
N LEU A 108 -16.41 14.66 10.63
CA LEU A 108 -17.59 14.93 9.79
C LEU A 108 -18.88 14.39 10.41
N THR A 109 -18.82 13.21 11.05
CA THR A 109 -19.98 12.65 11.77
C THR A 109 -20.41 13.54 12.93
N SER A 110 -19.45 14.07 13.70
CA SER A 110 -19.71 15.03 14.78
C SER A 110 -20.31 16.35 14.26
N ASP A 111 -19.79 16.86 13.14
CA ASP A 111 -20.28 18.09 12.52
C ASP A 111 -21.71 17.92 12.00
N VAL A 112 -22.01 16.79 11.35
CA VAL A 112 -23.37 16.45 10.90
C VAL A 112 -24.34 16.39 12.09
N ALA A 113 -23.96 15.74 13.18
CA ALA A 113 -24.79 15.68 14.38
C ALA A 113 -25.06 17.09 14.96
N THR A 114 -24.02 17.91 15.05
CA THR A 114 -24.11 19.30 15.55
C THR A 114 -25.02 20.16 14.67
N LEU A 115 -24.86 20.07 13.34
CA LEU A 115 -25.68 20.80 12.38
C LEU A 115 -27.13 20.32 12.41
N SER A 116 -27.36 19.02 12.57
CA SER A 116 -28.70 18.44 12.70
C SER A 116 -29.45 19.00 13.91
N VAL A 117 -28.77 19.12 15.06
CA VAL A 117 -29.34 19.73 16.27
C VAL A 117 -29.67 21.22 16.04
N ARG A 118 -28.72 21.98 15.48
CA ARG A 118 -28.94 23.41 15.19
C ARG A 118 -30.11 23.63 14.23
N LEU A 119 -30.23 22.79 13.20
CA LEU A 119 -31.33 22.83 12.25
C LEU A 119 -32.67 22.57 12.94
N ALA A 120 -32.74 21.53 13.77
CA ALA A 120 -33.95 21.23 14.54
C ALA A 120 -34.35 22.39 15.46
N GLN A 121 -33.38 23.01 16.13
CA GLN A 121 -33.61 24.17 16.99
C GLN A 121 -34.09 25.41 16.21
N ALA A 122 -33.49 25.68 15.04
CA ALA A 122 -33.93 26.77 14.17
C ALA A 122 -35.37 26.55 13.69
N ASN A 123 -35.70 25.33 13.26
CA ASN A 123 -37.07 24.96 12.86
C ASN A 123 -38.07 25.13 14.01
N PHE A 124 -37.70 24.71 15.22
CA PHE A 124 -38.53 24.92 16.41
C PHE A 124 -38.79 26.41 16.67
N ASN A 125 -37.77 27.26 16.56
CA ASN A 125 -37.91 28.71 16.74
C ASN A 125 -38.81 29.35 15.68
N ILE A 126 -38.68 28.94 14.41
CA ILE A 126 -39.57 29.38 13.32
C ILE A 126 -41.02 29.03 13.67
N SER A 127 -41.30 27.78 14.03
CA SER A 127 -42.66 27.35 14.39
C SER A 127 -43.19 28.07 15.63
N LYS A 128 -42.32 28.42 16.59
CA LYS A 128 -42.70 29.22 17.76
C LYS A 128 -43.11 30.63 17.36
N LEU A 129 -42.30 31.33 16.56
CA LEU A 129 -42.59 32.68 16.09
C LEU A 129 -43.85 32.71 15.21
N GLN A 130 -44.05 31.70 14.36
CA GLN A 130 -45.28 31.57 13.57
C GLN A 130 -46.52 31.47 14.46
N ARG A 131 -46.48 30.68 15.54
CA ARG A 131 -47.58 30.62 16.52
C ARG A 131 -47.82 31.96 17.23
N GLU A 132 -46.76 32.67 17.59
CA GLU A 132 -46.87 34.00 18.20
C GLU A 132 -47.50 35.01 17.24
N ILE A 133 -47.11 35.00 15.97
CA ILE A 133 -47.70 35.85 14.92
C ILE A 133 -49.21 35.59 14.78
N GLU A 134 -49.64 34.33 14.69
CA GLU A 134 -51.06 34.00 14.59
C GLU A 134 -51.84 34.39 15.85
N ARG A 135 -51.22 34.27 17.03
CA ARG A 135 -51.82 34.76 18.28
C ARG A 135 -52.02 36.28 18.24
N TYR A 136 -50.99 37.03 17.88
CA TYR A 136 -51.08 38.49 17.79
C TYR A 136 -52.10 38.95 16.74
N LYS A 137 -52.20 38.27 15.60
CA LYS A 137 -53.27 38.54 14.62
C LYS A 137 -54.65 38.34 15.23
N THR A 138 -54.84 37.27 15.99
CA THR A 138 -56.12 36.98 16.67
C THR A 138 -56.45 38.07 17.69
N ASP A 139 -55.47 38.46 18.51
CA ASP A 139 -55.62 39.52 19.53
C ASP A 139 -55.96 40.87 18.87
N ILE A 140 -55.28 41.23 17.77
CA ILE A 140 -55.55 42.45 16.99
C ILE A 140 -56.96 42.42 16.39
N ASN A 141 -57.36 41.29 15.78
CA ASN A 141 -58.69 41.15 15.20
C ASN A 141 -59.78 41.30 16.27
N LEU A 142 -59.58 40.75 17.47
CA LEU A 142 -60.49 40.95 18.60
C LEU A 142 -60.57 42.42 19.01
N ALA A 143 -59.43 43.11 19.12
CA ALA A 143 -59.40 44.54 19.43
C ALA A 143 -60.14 45.38 18.39
N ILE A 144 -59.97 45.08 17.10
CA ILE A 144 -60.72 45.72 16.00
C ILE A 144 -62.21 45.51 16.17
N GLN A 145 -62.66 44.27 16.43
CA GLN A 145 -64.08 43.97 16.63
C GLN A 145 -64.65 44.75 17.82
N LEU A 146 -63.96 44.76 18.96
CA LEU A 146 -64.39 45.50 20.16
C LEU A 146 -64.53 47.00 19.90
N LEU A 147 -63.60 47.59 19.15
CA LEU A 147 -63.67 49.00 18.74
C LEU A 147 -64.85 49.27 17.79
N GLN A 148 -65.15 48.34 16.89
CA GLN A 148 -66.23 48.47 15.89
C GLN A 148 -67.62 48.17 16.45
N CYS A 149 -67.76 47.42 17.55
CA CYS A 149 -69.06 46.97 18.04
C CYS A 149 -70.00 48.09 18.53
N LYS A 150 -69.50 49.28 18.92
CA LYS A 150 -70.33 50.47 19.27
C LYS A 150 -69.54 51.79 19.19
N PRO A 151 -69.37 52.42 18.01
CA PRO A 151 -68.65 53.70 17.90
C PRO A 151 -69.26 54.81 18.77
N ASP A 152 -70.59 54.83 18.93
CA ASP A 152 -71.31 55.84 19.73
C ASP A 152 -71.24 55.61 21.25
N SER A 153 -70.78 54.43 21.69
CA SER A 153 -70.60 54.11 23.12
C SER A 153 -69.21 54.50 23.64
N PHE A 154 -68.26 54.81 22.76
CA PHE A 154 -66.97 55.33 23.14
C PHE A 154 -67.07 56.85 23.26
N VAL A 155 -66.66 57.39 24.41
CA VAL A 155 -66.60 58.85 24.60
C VAL A 155 -65.57 59.42 23.63
N PRO A 156 -65.93 60.35 22.72
CA PRO A 156 -64.94 61.01 21.87
C PRO A 156 -63.92 61.72 22.75
N GLN A 157 -62.65 61.33 22.67
CA GLN A 157 -61.57 61.99 23.40
C GLN A 157 -61.36 63.39 22.82
N LYS A 158 -61.98 64.39 23.46
CA LYS A 158 -61.71 65.79 23.16
C LYS A 158 -60.32 66.11 23.68
N ILE A 159 -59.48 66.74 22.86
CA ILE A 159 -58.14 67.21 23.29
C ILE A 159 -58.24 68.04 24.58
N SER A 160 -59.35 68.76 24.77
CA SER A 160 -59.64 69.54 25.97
C SER A 160 -59.78 68.73 27.27
N SER A 161 -59.91 67.41 27.24
CA SER A 161 -60.01 66.56 28.44
C SER A 161 -58.65 66.12 28.99
N LEU A 162 -57.55 66.40 28.29
CA LEU A 162 -56.20 66.09 28.73
C LEU A 162 -55.59 67.26 29.53
N PRO A 163 -54.60 67.03 30.41
CA PRO A 163 -53.82 68.11 31.03
C PRO A 163 -53.18 69.03 29.98
N ILE A 164 -53.12 70.35 30.24
CA ILE A 164 -52.68 71.40 29.28
C ILE A 164 -51.33 71.09 28.61
N ASP A 165 -50.38 70.56 29.37
CA ASP A 165 -49.04 70.24 28.87
C ASP A 165 -49.04 69.07 27.86
N ILE A 166 -50.09 68.24 27.90
CA ILE A 166 -50.32 67.12 26.99
C ILE A 166 -51.19 67.55 25.80
N GLN A 167 -52.12 68.49 26.00
CA GLN A 167 -52.97 69.01 24.91
C GLN A 167 -52.14 69.60 23.75
N SER A 168 -51.12 70.37 24.09
CA SER A 168 -50.22 71.00 23.10
C SER A 168 -49.45 69.96 22.28
N LYS A 169 -48.94 68.91 22.93
CA LYS A 169 -48.20 67.80 22.29
C LYS A 169 -49.09 66.95 21.39
N VAL A 170 -50.28 66.57 21.86
CA VAL A 170 -51.24 65.78 21.07
C VAL A 170 -51.73 66.58 19.87
N SER A 171 -52.01 67.88 20.05
CA SER A 171 -52.39 68.77 18.94
C SER A 171 -51.29 68.91 17.88
N SER A 172 -50.01 68.88 18.30
CA SER A 172 -48.89 68.88 17.35
C SER A 172 -48.79 67.57 16.56
N TYR A 173 -48.98 66.41 17.21
CA TYR A 173 -48.93 65.10 16.54
C TYR A 173 -50.07 64.91 15.53
N ILE A 174 -51.32 65.25 15.90
CA ILE A 174 -52.47 65.13 15.00
C ILE A 174 -52.32 66.04 13.76
N ARG A 175 -51.67 67.20 13.90
CA ARG A 175 -51.36 68.10 12.77
C ARG A 175 -50.27 67.56 11.84
N VAL A 176 -49.38 66.69 12.35
CA VAL A 176 -48.31 66.07 11.56
C VAL A 176 -48.88 64.94 10.69
N ASP A 177 -49.82 64.14 11.19
CA ASP A 177 -50.41 63.02 10.45
C ASP A 177 -51.16 63.42 9.17
N THR A 178 -51.64 64.67 9.07
CA THR A 178 -52.27 65.20 7.84
C THR A 178 -51.28 65.85 6.86
N ASN A 179 -50.00 65.99 7.22
CA ASN A 179 -48.99 66.75 6.45
C ASN A 179 -47.77 65.91 6.03
N SER A 180 -47.72 64.62 6.33
CA SER A 180 -46.61 63.74 5.96
C SER A 180 -47.05 62.57 5.08
N HIS A 181 -47.65 62.87 3.92
CA HIS A 181 -47.48 62.04 2.73
C HIS A 181 -46.29 62.65 1.96
N SER A 182 -45.08 62.28 2.35
CA SER A 182 -43.88 62.56 1.57
C SER A 182 -43.27 61.22 1.21
N ASP A 183 -43.42 60.87 -0.06
CA ASP A 183 -42.82 59.71 -0.68
C ASP A 183 -41.31 59.75 -0.46
N SER A 184 -40.78 58.68 0.11
CA SER A 184 -39.35 58.40 0.08
C SER A 184 -39.19 56.95 -0.30
N GLU A 185 -39.02 56.74 -1.61
CA GLU A 185 -38.55 55.49 -2.19
C GLU A 185 -37.17 55.15 -1.60
N GLY A 186 -37.17 54.22 -0.65
CA GLY A 186 -35.96 53.54 -0.20
C GLY A 186 -35.49 52.55 -1.26
N SER A 187 -34.69 53.06 -2.19
CA SER A 187 -33.85 52.26 -3.08
C SER A 187 -32.98 51.29 -2.25
N ILE A 188 -33.23 49.99 -2.37
CA ILE A 188 -32.29 48.94 -1.96
C ILE A 188 -31.68 48.29 -3.20
N THR A 189 -30.65 48.96 -3.72
CA THR A 189 -29.59 48.27 -4.44
C THR A 189 -28.92 47.27 -3.52
N GLY A 190 -28.82 46.01 -3.94
CA GLY A 190 -27.69 45.17 -3.50
C GLY A 190 -27.98 43.71 -3.19
N VAL A 191 -27.48 42.87 -4.10
CA VAL A 191 -26.85 41.58 -3.80
C VAL A 191 -27.79 40.39 -3.57
N GLY A 192 -28.44 39.96 -4.65
CA GLY A 192 -28.78 38.56 -4.85
C GLY A 192 -27.55 37.80 -5.36
N ILE A 193 -26.84 37.08 -4.49
CA ILE A 193 -25.87 36.07 -4.91
C ILE A 193 -26.66 34.80 -5.19
N THR A 194 -27.01 34.61 -6.45
CA THR A 194 -27.38 33.32 -7.00
C THR A 194 -26.10 32.48 -7.14
N THR A 195 -25.80 31.64 -6.15
CA THR A 195 -24.88 30.51 -6.37
C THR A 195 -25.62 29.45 -7.19
N THR A 196 -25.79 29.71 -8.48
CA THR A 196 -25.97 28.66 -9.48
C THR A 196 -24.57 28.20 -9.88
N THR A 197 -23.95 27.37 -9.05
CA THR A 197 -22.77 26.62 -9.47
C THR A 197 -23.22 25.58 -10.48
N ALA A 198 -23.16 25.97 -11.75
CA ALA A 198 -23.22 25.09 -12.89
C ALA A 198 -22.12 24.03 -12.75
N TYR A 199 -22.52 22.76 -12.68
CA TYR A 199 -21.62 21.62 -12.86
C TYR A 199 -21.07 21.72 -14.28
N LYS A 200 -19.86 22.26 -14.42
CA LYS A 200 -19.12 22.24 -15.67
C LYS A 200 -18.64 20.80 -15.88
N VAL A 201 -19.45 20.00 -16.55
CA VAL A 201 -19.05 18.68 -17.05
C VAL A 201 -17.86 18.91 -17.98
N LEU A 202 -16.68 18.43 -17.59
CA LEU A 202 -15.51 18.41 -18.44
C LEU A 202 -15.79 17.48 -19.64
N PRO A 203 -15.39 17.83 -20.86
CA PRO A 203 -15.44 16.91 -21.99
C PRO A 203 -14.66 15.64 -21.64
N ALA A 204 -15.23 14.47 -21.95
CA ALA A 204 -14.53 13.20 -21.88
C ALA A 204 -13.31 13.26 -22.82
N ASN A 205 -12.14 13.55 -22.26
CA ASN A 205 -10.90 13.39 -23.00
C ASN A 205 -10.66 11.89 -23.22
N ASP A 206 -10.60 11.52 -24.50
CA ASP A 206 -10.01 10.30 -25.02
C ASP A 206 -8.74 9.96 -24.24
N SER A 207 -8.86 8.98 -23.34
CA SER A 207 -7.70 8.28 -22.80
C SER A 207 -7.41 7.10 -23.72
N PRO A 208 -6.14 6.85 -24.10
CA PRO A 208 -5.81 5.68 -24.90
C PRO A 208 -6.20 4.40 -24.13
N PRO A 209 -6.48 3.28 -24.83
CA PRO A 209 -6.92 2.05 -24.17
C PRO A 209 -5.90 1.63 -23.12
N ARG A 210 -6.37 1.22 -21.93
CA ARG A 210 -5.51 0.64 -20.90
C ARG A 210 -4.87 -0.61 -21.48
N GLU A 211 -3.55 -0.58 -21.65
CA GLU A 211 -2.79 -1.80 -21.91
C GLU A 211 -2.99 -2.77 -20.75
N THR A 212 -3.45 -3.97 -21.07
CA THR A 212 -3.59 -5.08 -20.13
C THR A 212 -2.22 -5.42 -19.57
N CYS A 213 -2.01 -5.16 -18.28
CA CYS A 213 -0.83 -5.61 -17.56
C CYS A 213 -0.62 -7.12 -17.77
N PRO A 214 0.61 -7.58 -18.09
CA PRO A 214 0.84 -8.95 -18.54
C PRO A 214 0.90 -9.99 -17.41
N PHE A 215 0.58 -9.63 -16.17
CA PHE A 215 0.71 -10.52 -15.03
C PHE A 215 -0.67 -11.01 -14.55
N PRO A 216 -0.95 -12.32 -14.64
CA PRO A 216 -2.18 -12.87 -14.07
C PRO A 216 -2.16 -12.74 -12.53
N PRO A 217 -3.33 -12.56 -11.88
CA PRO A 217 -3.41 -12.50 -10.43
C PRO A 217 -2.89 -13.80 -9.83
N THR A 218 -1.80 -13.71 -9.05
CA THR A 218 -1.26 -14.85 -8.31
C THR A 218 -2.29 -15.28 -7.26
N ALA A 219 -2.87 -16.48 -7.45
CA ALA A 219 -3.70 -17.11 -6.44
C ALA A 219 -2.86 -17.36 -5.18
N MET A 220 -3.18 -16.64 -4.10
CA MET A 220 -2.62 -16.89 -2.77
C MET A 220 -3.26 -18.16 -2.20
N VAL A 221 -2.61 -19.31 -2.38
CA VAL A 221 -3.01 -20.55 -1.70
C VAL A 221 -2.44 -20.48 -0.28
N TYR A 222 -3.25 -20.07 0.69
CA TYR A 222 -2.90 -20.20 2.11
C TYR A 222 -2.86 -21.68 2.47
N SER A 223 -1.67 -22.16 2.85
CA SER A 223 -1.49 -23.51 3.40
C SER A 223 -2.11 -23.57 4.79
N MET A 224 -3.32 -24.13 4.90
CA MET A 224 -3.95 -24.45 6.18
C MET A 224 -3.27 -25.69 6.79
N ARG A 225 -2.07 -25.51 7.35
CA ARG A 225 -1.44 -26.53 8.19
C ARG A 225 -1.39 -26.01 9.62
N GLY A 226 -2.46 -26.30 10.37
CA GLY A 226 -2.62 -25.86 11.75
C GLY A 226 -3.95 -26.26 12.37
N LEU A 227 -4.36 -27.53 12.22
CA LEU A 227 -5.38 -28.08 13.12
C LEU A 227 -4.69 -28.37 14.45
N GLY A 228 -4.82 -27.44 15.39
CA GLY A 228 -4.57 -27.68 16.80
C GLY A 228 -5.45 -28.84 17.26
N LYS A 229 -4.82 -29.86 17.85
CA LYS A 229 -5.50 -30.87 18.65
C LYS A 229 -5.63 -30.29 20.06
N CYS A 230 -6.87 -30.06 20.48
CA CYS A 230 -7.27 -30.18 21.89
C CYS A 230 -7.75 -31.61 22.11
#